data_AF-A0A0M3IG00-F1
#
_entry.id   AF-A0A0M3IG00-F1
#
_cell.length_a   1.000
_cell.length_b   1.000
_cell.length_c   1.000
_cell.angle_alpha   90.00
_cell.angle_beta   90.00
_cell.angle_gamma   90.00
#
_symmetry.space_group_name_H-M   'P 1'
#
loop_
_entity.id
_entity.type
_entity.pdbx_description
1 polymer ?
#
loop_
_entity_poly.entity_id
_entity_poly.type
_entity_poly.pdbx_seq_one_letter_code
_entity_poly.pdbx_strand_id
1 'polypeptide(L)'
;MKLSWSILFQPIPYRSQLQEKIEPGQTVIIKGSTIEESQRFTVSLHCKTADFSGNDVPLHLSFRFDEGKIFCDQKEFKDYEHRLPLSSISHLSIDGDLYLNQVHWGGKYYPVPYESGIAQGFGVQKSLLIFACPEKKAKRFNVNLLRKNGDIALHFNPRFDEKAVVRNALQAGEWGNEEKEGKIPFEKGVGFDLTITNEPYAFQIFVNGERFCSFAHRSDPHDITGLQIQGDLELTGIQIH
;
A
#
# COMPACT_ATOMS: atom_id res chain seq x y z
N MET A 1 12.27 20.20 -17.36
CA MET A 1 12.35 20.60 -15.94
C MET A 1 12.56 19.33 -15.13
N LYS A 2 13.75 19.08 -14.58
CA LYS A 2 14.05 17.86 -13.80
C LYS A 2 13.31 18.00 -12.46
N LEU A 3 12.29 17.17 -12.23
CA LEU A 3 11.71 17.00 -10.90
C LEU A 3 12.74 16.28 -10.04
N SER A 4 13.51 17.04 -9.28
CA SER A 4 14.30 16.54 -8.17
C SER A 4 13.33 16.22 -7.04
N TRP A 5 12.95 14.96 -6.91
CA TRP A 5 12.36 14.47 -5.67
C TRP A 5 13.47 14.49 -4.61
N SER A 6 13.57 15.57 -3.85
CA SER A 6 14.27 15.54 -2.58
C SER A 6 13.48 14.57 -1.70
N ILE A 7 14.01 13.36 -1.49
CA ILE A 7 13.53 12.45 -0.46
C ILE A 7 13.62 13.22 0.87
N LEU A 8 12.48 13.63 1.41
CA LEU A 8 12.44 14.34 2.68
C LEU A 8 12.54 13.31 3.80
N PHE A 9 13.75 12.99 4.21
CA PHE A 9 13.97 12.13 5.36
C PHE A 9 13.35 12.75 6.61
N GLN A 10 12.61 11.93 7.37
CA GLN A 10 12.10 12.33 8.67
C GLN A 10 13.22 12.23 9.70
N PRO A 11 13.41 13.23 10.57
CA PRO A 11 14.46 13.20 11.58
C PRO A 11 14.21 12.08 12.59
N ILE A 12 15.28 11.35 12.92
CA ILE A 12 15.32 10.36 14.01
C ILE A 12 16.01 11.00 15.24
N PRO A 13 15.48 10.83 16.48
CA PRO A 13 14.28 10.07 16.83
C PRO A 13 12.99 10.73 16.31
N TYR A 14 12.18 9.93 15.62
CA TYR A 14 10.86 10.36 15.16
C TYR A 14 9.85 10.10 16.26
N ARG A 15 9.07 11.12 16.59
CA ARG A 15 8.03 11.07 17.61
C ARG A 15 6.77 11.70 17.07
N SER A 16 5.66 11.01 17.19
CA SER A 16 4.37 11.51 16.72
C SER A 16 3.25 11.12 17.67
N GLN A 17 2.35 12.06 17.90
CA GLN A 17 1.05 11.79 18.53
C GLN A 17 0.09 11.35 17.43
N LEU A 18 -0.59 10.23 17.65
CA LEU A 18 -1.64 9.77 16.75
C LEU A 18 -2.83 10.72 16.87
N GLN A 19 -3.32 11.22 15.73
CA GLN A 19 -4.44 12.16 15.71
C GLN A 19 -5.76 11.48 16.14
N GLU A 20 -5.85 10.17 15.94
CA GLU A 20 -6.97 9.34 16.32
C GLU A 20 -6.48 8.07 17.05
N LYS A 21 -7.38 7.42 17.78
CA LYS A 21 -7.07 6.15 18.44
C LYS A 21 -6.85 5.06 17.40
N ILE A 22 -5.94 4.13 17.69
CA ILE A 22 -5.78 2.95 16.85
C ILE A 22 -7.01 2.06 16.98
N GLU A 23 -7.58 1.68 15.85
CA GLU A 23 -8.72 0.77 15.73
C GLU A 23 -8.30 -0.53 15.00
N PRO A 24 -8.97 -1.66 15.29
CA PRO A 24 -8.74 -2.90 14.55
C PRO A 24 -8.89 -2.72 13.03
N GLY A 25 -7.94 -3.29 12.26
CA GLY A 25 -7.90 -3.17 10.80
C GLY A 25 -7.14 -1.95 10.29
N GLN A 26 -6.68 -1.04 11.16
CA GLN A 26 -5.71 -0.02 10.78
C GLN A 26 -4.30 -0.59 10.67
N THR A 27 -3.51 -0.02 9.78
CA THR A 27 -2.11 -0.40 9.54
C THR A 27 -1.19 0.80 9.75
N VAL A 28 -0.06 0.56 10.43
CA VAL A 28 1.07 1.50 10.49
C VAL A 28 2.14 1.01 9.51
N ILE A 29 2.40 1.80 8.48
CA ILE A 29 3.41 1.54 7.47
C ILE A 29 4.62 2.44 7.75
N ILE A 30 5.78 1.83 7.93
CA ILE A 30 7.05 2.51 8.16
C ILE A 30 8.01 2.04 7.06
N LYS A 31 8.50 2.99 6.26
CA LYS A 31 9.51 2.73 5.22
C LYS A 31 10.76 3.54 5.51
N GLY A 32 11.90 2.89 5.45
CA GLY A 32 13.20 3.51 5.63
C GLY A 32 14.31 2.63 5.07
N SER A 33 15.54 3.12 5.14
CA SER A 33 16.74 2.39 4.74
C SER A 33 17.74 2.34 5.89
N THR A 34 18.46 1.23 6.01
CA THR A 34 19.60 1.06 6.91
C THR A 34 20.91 1.10 6.12
N ILE A 35 22.05 1.24 6.80
CA ILE A 35 23.39 1.16 6.20
C ILE A 35 24.08 -0.12 6.67
N GLU A 36 25.24 -0.45 6.07
CA GLU A 36 25.97 -1.68 6.36
C GLU A 36 26.41 -1.77 7.84
N GLU A 37 26.72 -0.63 8.45
CA GLU A 37 27.12 -0.51 9.85
C GLU A 37 25.96 -0.44 10.84
N SER A 38 24.70 -0.44 10.37
CA SER A 38 23.52 -0.36 11.23
C SER A 38 23.45 -1.57 12.17
N GLN A 39 23.31 -1.32 13.46
CA GLN A 39 23.20 -2.37 14.48
C GLN A 39 21.74 -2.66 14.81
N ARG A 40 20.94 -1.60 15.02
CA ARG A 40 19.53 -1.76 15.37
C ARG A 40 18.69 -0.50 15.16
N PHE A 41 17.40 -0.70 14.96
CA PHE A 41 16.39 0.34 15.15
C PHE A 41 15.18 -0.19 15.92
N THR A 42 14.33 0.72 16.39
CA THR A 42 13.14 0.38 17.16
C THR A 42 11.92 1.11 16.64
N VAL A 43 10.78 0.44 16.75
CA VAL A 43 9.45 1.00 16.50
C VAL A 43 8.61 0.71 17.73
N SER A 44 8.05 1.75 18.35
CA SER A 44 7.29 1.60 19.59
C SER A 44 5.97 2.36 19.54
N LEU A 45 4.92 1.70 20.02
CA LEU A 45 3.61 2.28 20.27
C LEU A 45 3.43 2.51 21.76
N HIS A 46 3.02 3.73 22.14
CA HIS A 46 3.04 4.23 23.51
C HIS A 46 1.68 4.76 23.95
N CYS A 47 1.42 4.77 25.27
CA CYS A 47 0.13 5.20 25.82
C CYS A 47 -0.01 6.70 26.11
N LYS A 48 1.07 7.44 26.38
CA LYS A 48 1.00 8.85 26.87
C LYS A 48 1.99 9.78 26.20
N THR A 49 3.23 9.34 26.06
CA THR A 49 4.34 10.11 25.49
C THR A 49 5.12 9.20 24.57
N ALA A 50 5.73 9.76 23.51
CA ALA A 50 6.53 9.02 22.54
C ALA A 50 7.96 8.75 23.06
N ASP A 51 8.09 8.33 24.31
CA ASP A 51 9.37 8.05 24.98
C ASP A 51 9.21 6.96 26.05
N PHE A 52 10.31 6.59 26.71
CA PHE A 52 10.33 5.59 27.76
C PHE A 52 10.31 6.22 29.17
N SER A 53 9.67 7.39 29.32
CA SER A 53 9.65 8.15 30.58
C SER A 53 8.78 7.52 31.70
N GLY A 54 8.50 6.21 31.61
CA GLY A 54 7.73 5.43 32.58
C GLY A 54 6.27 5.21 32.22
N ASN A 55 5.84 5.55 31.00
CA ASN A 55 4.54 5.18 30.46
C ASN A 55 4.53 3.78 29.85
N ASP A 56 3.34 3.20 29.76
CA ASP A 56 3.15 1.90 29.13
C ASP A 56 3.48 1.95 27.63
N VAL A 57 4.07 0.85 27.15
CA VAL A 57 4.46 0.61 25.75
C VAL A 57 3.77 -0.67 25.28
N PRO A 58 2.53 -0.60 24.76
CA PRO A 58 1.78 -1.78 24.32
C PRO A 58 2.48 -2.64 23.27
N LEU A 59 3.30 -2.03 22.43
CA LEU A 59 4.11 -2.74 21.44
C LEU A 59 5.49 -2.09 21.32
N HIS A 60 6.53 -2.90 21.49
CA HIS A 60 7.92 -2.52 21.25
C HIS A 60 8.55 -3.54 20.32
N LEU A 61 8.94 -3.07 19.13
CA LEU A 61 9.65 -3.86 18.14
C LEU A 61 11.10 -3.38 18.11
N SER A 62 12.04 -4.31 18.34
CA SER A 62 13.47 -4.07 18.21
C SER A 62 14.01 -4.92 17.05
N PHE A 63 14.49 -4.21 16.04
CA PHE A 63 15.07 -4.77 14.82
C PHE A 63 16.59 -4.80 15.01
N ARG A 64 17.18 -5.99 15.19
CA ARG A 64 18.59 -6.21 15.55
C ARG A 64 19.36 -6.97 14.47
N PHE A 65 20.38 -6.34 13.90
CA PHE A 65 21.21 -6.92 12.83
C PHE A 65 22.43 -7.66 13.39
N ASP A 66 22.90 -7.26 14.57
CA ASP A 66 24.00 -7.87 15.33
C ASP A 66 23.70 -9.29 15.84
N GLU A 67 22.41 -9.60 16.06
CA GLU A 67 21.94 -10.93 16.51
C GLU A 67 21.53 -11.87 15.35
N GLY A 68 21.73 -11.44 14.09
CA GLY A 68 21.65 -12.32 12.91
C GLY A 68 20.25 -12.74 12.45
N LYS A 69 19.18 -11.99 12.79
CA LYS A 69 17.84 -12.23 12.21
C LYS A 69 17.02 -10.95 12.03
N ILE A 70 16.81 -10.52 10.77
CA ILE A 70 15.66 -9.71 10.33
C ILE A 70 15.37 -9.99 8.84
N PHE A 71 14.10 -10.18 8.48
CA PHE A 71 13.61 -9.87 7.13
C PHE A 71 12.20 -9.27 7.25
N CYS A 72 11.98 -8.09 6.68
CA CYS A 72 10.67 -7.43 6.67
C CYS A 72 10.44 -6.67 5.36
N ASP A 73 10.26 -7.43 4.28
CA ASP A 73 9.97 -6.97 2.92
C ASP A 73 8.52 -7.26 2.55
N GLN A 74 7.58 -6.64 3.28
CA GLN A 74 6.12 -6.84 3.10
C GLN A 74 5.64 -8.29 3.33
N LYS A 75 6.48 -9.15 3.93
CA LYS A 75 6.11 -10.51 4.33
C LYS A 75 5.72 -10.55 5.81
N GLU A 76 4.63 -11.24 6.11
CA GLU A 76 4.19 -11.51 7.48
C GLU A 76 5.29 -12.22 8.28
N PHE A 77 5.70 -11.62 9.40
CA PHE A 77 6.79 -12.14 10.23
C PHE A 77 6.30 -12.74 11.55
N LYS A 78 5.31 -12.13 12.22
CA LYS A 78 4.90 -12.53 13.57
C LYS A 78 3.54 -11.97 13.99
N ASP A 79 2.70 -12.81 14.58
CA ASP A 79 1.52 -12.40 15.37
C ASP A 79 1.91 -12.06 16.82
N TYR A 80 1.34 -10.98 17.34
CA TYR A 80 1.52 -10.53 18.73
C TYR A 80 0.17 -10.37 19.42
N GLU A 81 -0.07 -11.18 20.45
CA GLU A 81 -1.27 -11.07 21.29
C GLU A 81 -1.20 -9.80 22.17
N HIS A 82 -2.25 -8.98 22.12
CA HIS A 82 -2.33 -7.75 22.88
C HIS A 82 -2.26 -8.00 24.39
N ARG A 83 -1.25 -7.42 25.05
CA ARG A 83 -1.09 -7.46 26.52
C ARG A 83 -1.70 -6.26 27.23
N LEU A 84 -1.95 -5.19 26.47
CA LEU A 84 -2.64 -3.97 26.90
C LEU A 84 -3.72 -3.64 25.89
N PRO A 85 -4.78 -2.89 26.27
CA PRO A 85 -5.85 -2.52 25.35
C PRO A 85 -5.31 -1.75 24.14
N LEU A 86 -5.70 -2.13 22.92
CA LEU A 86 -5.29 -1.41 21.70
C LEU A 86 -5.62 0.09 21.79
N SER A 87 -6.77 0.41 22.40
CA SER A 87 -7.25 1.77 22.63
C SER A 87 -6.38 2.62 23.55
N SER A 88 -5.41 2.03 24.27
CA SER A 88 -4.49 2.78 25.12
C SER A 88 -3.37 3.43 24.31
N ILE A 89 -3.11 2.98 23.08
CA ILE A 89 -2.06 3.53 22.22
C ILE A 89 -2.46 4.93 21.73
N SER A 90 -1.55 5.88 21.87
CA SER A 90 -1.74 7.28 21.47
C SER A 90 -0.52 7.89 20.78
N HIS A 91 0.64 7.25 20.83
CA HIS A 91 1.89 7.80 20.28
C HIS A 91 2.71 6.72 19.58
N LEU A 92 3.48 7.14 18.57
CA LEU A 92 4.46 6.34 17.84
C LEU A 92 5.85 6.96 18.03
N SER A 93 6.85 6.13 18.32
CA SER A 93 8.26 6.53 18.25
C SER A 93 9.06 5.58 17.37
N ILE A 94 10.00 6.14 16.61
CA ILE A 94 10.98 5.40 15.82
C ILE A 94 12.36 5.94 16.17
N ASP A 95 13.29 5.05 16.54
CA ASP A 95 14.62 5.42 17.03
C ASP A 95 15.69 4.42 16.59
N GLY A 96 16.96 4.83 16.58
CA GLY A 96 18.11 4.02 16.18
C GLY A 96 18.55 4.19 14.73
N ASP A 97 19.22 3.17 14.19
CA ASP A 97 19.98 3.22 12.93
C ASP A 97 19.08 3.06 11.70
N LEU A 98 18.18 4.02 11.47
CA LEU A 98 17.24 4.03 10.35
C LEU A 98 17.18 5.42 9.70
N TYR A 99 17.34 5.49 8.39
CA TYR A 99 16.92 6.66 7.61
C TYR A 99 15.44 6.51 7.29
N LEU A 100 14.60 7.34 7.89
CA LEU A 100 13.15 7.22 7.78
C LEU A 100 12.62 8.01 6.57
N ASN A 101 12.01 7.31 5.62
CA ASN A 101 11.51 7.90 4.37
C ASN A 101 10.01 8.21 4.46
N GLN A 102 9.24 7.30 5.04
CA GLN A 102 7.77 7.43 5.10
C GLN A 102 7.23 6.79 6.39
N VAL A 103 6.32 7.52 7.03
CA VAL A 103 5.41 6.98 8.04
C VAL A 103 4.00 7.26 7.55
N HIS A 104 3.18 6.22 7.50
CA HIS A 104 1.76 6.35 7.21
C HIS A 104 0.98 5.50 8.22
N TRP A 105 -0.03 6.08 8.86
CA TRP A 105 -1.02 5.30 9.59
C TRP A 105 -2.38 5.54 8.96
N GLY A 106 -3.21 4.50 8.97
CA GLY A 106 -4.59 4.61 8.53
C GLY A 106 -5.09 3.29 8.00
N GLY A 107 -6.02 3.36 7.06
CA GLY A 107 -6.75 2.19 6.59
C GLY A 107 -7.86 1.80 7.55
N LYS A 108 -8.50 0.69 7.23
CA LYS A 108 -9.55 0.01 7.99
C LYS A 108 -9.66 -1.39 7.43
N TYR A 109 -10.49 -2.24 8.01
CA TYR A 109 -10.88 -3.46 7.31
C TYR A 109 -11.61 -3.11 6.01
N TYR A 110 -11.05 -3.48 4.87
CA TYR A 110 -11.69 -3.34 3.58
C TYR A 110 -12.23 -4.72 3.14
N PRO A 111 -13.55 -4.93 3.13
CA PRO A 111 -14.11 -6.20 2.67
C PRO A 111 -13.80 -6.39 1.19
N VAL A 112 -13.38 -7.60 0.82
CA VAL A 112 -13.20 -8.02 -0.58
C VAL A 112 -14.29 -9.06 -0.91
N PRO A 113 -15.14 -8.86 -1.94
CA PRO A 113 -15.07 -7.82 -2.96
C PRO A 113 -15.35 -6.41 -2.42
N TYR A 114 -14.47 -5.47 -2.79
CA TYR A 114 -14.56 -4.06 -2.45
C TYR A 114 -15.17 -3.29 -3.62
N GLU A 115 -16.11 -2.41 -3.34
CA GLU A 115 -16.69 -1.50 -4.32
C GLU A 115 -16.95 -0.13 -3.69
N SER A 116 -16.55 0.94 -4.38
CA SER A 116 -16.82 2.30 -3.93
C SER A 116 -16.88 3.29 -5.09
N GLY A 117 -17.75 4.29 -4.96
CA GLY A 117 -17.67 5.49 -5.78
C GLY A 117 -16.49 6.38 -5.38
N ILE A 118 -15.91 7.07 -6.37
CA ILE A 118 -14.86 8.07 -6.21
C ILE A 118 -15.51 9.44 -6.30
N ALA A 119 -15.86 10.03 -5.15
CA ALA A 119 -16.72 11.21 -5.07
C ALA A 119 -16.25 12.40 -5.92
N GLN A 120 -14.93 12.64 -5.98
CA GLN A 120 -14.35 13.72 -6.80
C GLN A 120 -13.91 13.25 -8.21
N GLY A 121 -14.26 12.02 -8.59
CA GLY A 121 -13.75 11.34 -9.79
C GLY A 121 -12.26 11.02 -9.73
N PHE A 122 -11.82 10.15 -10.62
CA PHE A 122 -10.42 9.78 -10.85
C PHE A 122 -9.95 10.30 -12.21
N GLY A 123 -10.03 11.62 -12.39
CA GLY A 123 -9.61 12.29 -13.62
C GLY A 123 -8.09 12.39 -13.78
N VAL A 124 -7.66 13.03 -14.87
CA VAL A 124 -6.24 13.21 -15.22
C VAL A 124 -5.47 13.91 -14.09
N GLN A 125 -4.21 13.50 -13.91
CA GLN A 125 -3.25 13.86 -12.85
C GLN A 125 -3.51 13.25 -11.47
N LYS A 126 -4.62 12.54 -11.25
CA LYS A 126 -4.87 11.84 -9.98
C LYS A 126 -4.12 10.51 -9.90
N SER A 127 -3.79 10.11 -8.68
CA SER A 127 -3.13 8.83 -8.38
C SER A 127 -3.93 8.04 -7.34
N LEU A 128 -4.17 6.77 -7.64
CA LEU A 128 -4.75 5.78 -6.75
C LEU A 128 -3.62 4.91 -6.19
N LEU A 129 -3.50 4.87 -4.86
CA LEU A 129 -2.56 4.01 -4.14
C LEU A 129 -3.33 2.92 -3.40
N ILE A 130 -2.98 1.67 -3.65
CA ILE A 130 -3.55 0.48 -3.03
C ILE A 130 -2.44 -0.26 -2.28
N PHE A 131 -2.71 -0.60 -1.02
CA PHE A 131 -1.91 -1.50 -0.21
C PHE A 131 -2.67 -2.80 -0.03
N ALA A 132 -2.07 -3.91 -0.47
CA ALA A 132 -2.72 -5.21 -0.42
C ALA A 132 -1.71 -6.35 -0.34
N CYS A 133 -2.17 -7.54 0.06
CA CYS A 133 -1.40 -8.77 0.11
C CYS A 133 -2.16 -9.87 -0.63
N PRO A 134 -1.63 -10.45 -1.74
CA PRO A 134 -2.26 -11.60 -2.37
C PRO A 134 -2.27 -12.78 -1.42
N GLU A 135 -3.34 -13.56 -1.39
CA GLU A 135 -3.41 -14.72 -0.52
C GLU A 135 -2.31 -15.75 -0.83
N LYS A 136 -1.88 -16.53 0.18
CA LYS A 136 -0.85 -17.59 0.03
C LYS A 136 -1.23 -18.62 -1.05
N LYS A 137 -2.53 -18.82 -1.30
CA LYS A 137 -3.08 -19.73 -2.33
C LYS A 137 -3.69 -19.00 -3.53
N ALA A 138 -3.47 -17.70 -3.67
CA ALA A 138 -4.07 -16.87 -4.71
C ALA A 138 -3.89 -17.47 -6.12
N LYS A 139 -4.97 -17.43 -6.90
CA LYS A 139 -4.96 -17.68 -8.34
C LYS A 139 -4.95 -16.34 -9.08
N ARG A 140 -5.81 -15.41 -8.69
CA ARG A 140 -5.95 -14.11 -9.36
C ARG A 140 -6.65 -13.09 -8.48
N PHE A 141 -6.39 -11.82 -8.76
CA PHE A 141 -7.18 -10.70 -8.26
C PHE A 141 -7.31 -9.63 -9.33
N ASN A 142 -8.23 -8.69 -9.18
CA ASN A 142 -8.36 -7.57 -10.09
C ASN A 142 -8.68 -6.25 -9.39
N VAL A 143 -8.25 -5.17 -10.04
CA VAL A 143 -8.60 -3.79 -9.74
C VAL A 143 -9.27 -3.22 -10.99
N ASN A 144 -10.52 -2.76 -10.86
CA ASN A 144 -11.26 -2.11 -11.95
C ASN A 144 -11.44 -0.62 -11.64
N LEU A 145 -11.13 0.21 -12.62
CA LEU A 145 -11.53 1.62 -12.65
C LEU A 145 -12.75 1.76 -13.55
N LEU A 146 -13.88 2.14 -12.96
CA LEU A 146 -15.17 2.20 -13.64
C LEU A 146 -15.54 3.62 -14.03
N ARG A 147 -16.12 3.75 -15.22
CA ARG A 147 -16.74 4.97 -15.72
C ARG A 147 -18.14 5.14 -15.16
N LYS A 148 -18.70 6.35 -15.29
CA LYS A 148 -20.09 6.66 -14.84
C LYS A 148 -21.16 5.74 -15.42
N ASN A 149 -20.95 5.21 -16.63
CA ASN A 149 -21.90 4.34 -17.31
C ASN A 149 -21.72 2.84 -16.97
N GLY A 150 -20.78 2.49 -16.09
CA GLY A 150 -20.47 1.12 -15.71
C GLY A 150 -19.41 0.42 -16.57
N ASP A 151 -18.93 1.05 -17.65
CA ASP A 151 -17.79 0.55 -18.41
C ASP A 151 -16.53 0.49 -17.54
N ILE A 152 -15.62 -0.43 -17.85
CA ILE A 152 -14.32 -0.53 -17.16
C ILE A 152 -13.26 0.15 -18.02
N ALA A 153 -12.79 1.32 -17.58
CA ALA A 153 -11.71 2.06 -18.25
C ALA A 153 -10.37 1.33 -18.13
N LEU A 154 -10.14 0.67 -17.00
CA LEU A 154 -8.97 -0.19 -16.76
C LEU A 154 -9.37 -1.38 -15.89
N HIS A 155 -9.18 -2.58 -16.43
CA HIS A 155 -9.20 -3.84 -15.70
C HIS A 155 -7.75 -4.28 -15.52
N PHE A 156 -7.22 -4.19 -14.30
CA PHE A 156 -5.86 -4.65 -13.97
C PHE A 156 -5.96 -5.97 -13.22
N ASN A 157 -5.52 -7.07 -13.84
CA ASN A 157 -5.79 -8.42 -13.35
C ASN A 157 -4.53 -9.30 -13.31
N PRO A 158 -3.79 -9.29 -12.18
CA PRO A 158 -2.74 -10.27 -11.92
C PRO A 158 -3.30 -11.69 -11.84
N ARG A 159 -2.70 -12.59 -12.64
CA ARG A 159 -3.05 -14.00 -12.76
C ARG A 159 -1.81 -14.84 -12.47
N PHE A 160 -1.73 -15.40 -11.25
CA PHE A 160 -0.58 -16.19 -10.80
C PHE A 160 -0.48 -17.54 -11.50
N ASP A 161 -1.61 -18.10 -11.91
CA ASP A 161 -1.74 -19.32 -12.71
C ASP A 161 -1.20 -19.14 -14.14
N GLU A 162 -1.39 -17.96 -14.74
CA GLU A 162 -0.84 -17.59 -16.05
C GLU A 162 0.54 -16.92 -15.96
N LYS A 163 1.03 -16.59 -14.75
CA LYS A 163 2.24 -15.81 -14.49
C LYS A 163 2.28 -14.46 -15.24
N ALA A 164 1.12 -13.85 -15.40
CA ALA A 164 0.95 -12.63 -16.18
C ALA A 164 0.06 -11.61 -15.45
N VAL A 165 0.13 -10.35 -15.86
CA VAL A 165 -0.81 -9.32 -15.46
C VAL A 165 -1.59 -8.89 -16.69
N VAL A 166 -2.88 -9.22 -16.73
CA VAL A 166 -3.75 -8.84 -17.84
C VAL A 166 -4.27 -7.43 -17.62
N ARG A 167 -4.17 -6.59 -18.64
CA ARG A 167 -4.82 -5.29 -18.70
C ARG A 167 -5.81 -5.26 -19.84
N ASN A 168 -7.00 -4.73 -19.60
CA ASN A 168 -8.01 -4.57 -20.64
C ASN A 168 -8.99 -3.44 -20.27
N ALA A 169 -9.90 -3.13 -21.19
CA ALA A 169 -11.06 -2.28 -20.94
C ALA A 169 -12.33 -3.04 -21.35
N LEU A 170 -13.43 -2.79 -20.65
CA LEU A 170 -14.76 -3.30 -20.97
C LEU A 170 -15.61 -2.12 -21.45
N GLN A 171 -16.12 -2.18 -22.68
CA GLN A 171 -16.92 -1.12 -23.28
C GLN A 171 -18.20 -1.71 -23.85
N ALA A 172 -19.36 -1.18 -23.43
CA ALA A 172 -20.66 -1.67 -23.86
C ALA A 172 -20.85 -3.20 -23.67
N GLY A 173 -20.27 -3.75 -22.61
CA GLY A 173 -20.33 -5.18 -22.28
C GLY A 173 -19.31 -6.07 -22.97
N GLU A 174 -18.47 -5.53 -23.85
CA GLU A 174 -17.47 -6.29 -24.61
C GLU A 174 -16.05 -5.98 -24.14
N TRP A 175 -15.24 -7.03 -23.98
CA TRP A 175 -13.82 -6.90 -23.67
C TRP A 175 -13.02 -6.52 -24.91
N GLY A 176 -12.10 -5.57 -24.77
CA GLY A 176 -11.16 -5.24 -25.83
C GLY A 176 -9.99 -6.23 -25.94
N ASN A 177 -8.92 -5.79 -26.60
CA ASN A 177 -7.69 -6.58 -26.72
C ASN A 177 -6.96 -6.67 -25.37
N GLU A 178 -6.56 -7.86 -24.95
CA GLU A 178 -5.76 -8.05 -23.73
C GLU A 178 -4.31 -7.58 -23.95
N GLU A 179 -3.77 -6.83 -22.99
CA GLU A 179 -2.33 -6.51 -22.88
C GLU A 179 -1.74 -7.35 -21.73
N LYS A 180 -0.63 -8.06 -21.99
CA LYS A 180 -0.05 -9.06 -21.06
C LYS A 180 1.46 -8.98 -20.92
N GLU A 181 2.11 -8.05 -21.62
CA GLU A 181 3.54 -7.87 -21.59
C GLU A 181 4.04 -7.50 -20.18
N GLY A 182 5.26 -7.95 -19.86
CA GLY A 182 5.88 -7.79 -18.55
C GLY A 182 5.89 -9.08 -17.72
N LYS A 183 6.85 -9.19 -16.81
CA LYS A 183 6.88 -10.26 -15.80
C LYS A 183 5.93 -9.90 -14.66
N ILE A 184 5.17 -10.86 -14.13
CA ILE A 184 4.34 -10.60 -12.95
C ILE A 184 5.19 -10.09 -11.77
N PRO A 185 4.90 -8.88 -11.22
CA PRO A 185 5.68 -8.27 -10.15
C PRO A 185 5.16 -8.62 -8.75
N PHE A 186 4.26 -9.59 -8.63
CA PHE A 186 3.59 -9.96 -7.38
C PHE A 186 4.04 -11.34 -6.91
N GLU A 187 4.13 -11.50 -5.58
CA GLU A 187 4.39 -12.78 -4.92
C GLU A 187 3.24 -13.11 -3.96
N LYS A 188 2.87 -14.39 -3.87
CA LYS A 188 1.77 -14.83 -2.99
C LYS A 188 2.17 -14.71 -1.53
N GLY A 189 1.31 -14.11 -0.71
CA GLY A 189 1.56 -13.89 0.71
C GLY A 189 2.59 -12.79 1.02
N VAL A 190 2.95 -11.99 0.01
CA VAL A 190 3.83 -10.83 0.16
C VAL A 190 3.03 -9.58 -0.23
N GLY A 191 2.98 -8.60 0.66
CA GLY A 191 2.33 -7.32 0.41
C GLY A 191 2.92 -6.59 -0.79
N PHE A 192 2.13 -5.70 -1.38
CA PHE A 192 2.58 -4.78 -2.41
C PHE A 192 1.95 -3.40 -2.25
N ASP A 193 2.65 -2.39 -2.77
CA ASP A 193 2.08 -1.09 -3.11
C ASP A 193 1.75 -1.07 -4.60
N LEU A 194 0.51 -0.76 -4.97
CA LEU A 194 0.09 -0.52 -6.36
C LEU A 194 -0.29 0.95 -6.51
N THR A 195 0.43 1.66 -7.38
CA THR A 195 0.09 3.03 -7.77
C THR A 195 -0.42 3.03 -9.20
N ILE A 196 -1.62 3.55 -9.42
CA ILE A 196 -2.16 3.83 -10.75
C ILE A 196 -2.31 5.34 -10.86
N THR A 197 -1.60 5.96 -11.79
CA THR A 197 -1.69 7.40 -12.07
C THR A 197 -2.38 7.62 -13.40
N ASN A 198 -3.44 8.43 -13.42
CA ASN A 198 -4.15 8.77 -14.64
C ASN A 198 -3.44 9.93 -15.33
N GLU A 199 -2.60 9.67 -16.34
CA GLU A 199 -1.97 10.72 -17.15
C GLU A 199 -2.81 11.08 -18.38
N PRO A 200 -2.51 12.18 -19.10
CA PRO A 200 -3.36 12.62 -20.22
C PRO A 200 -3.60 11.59 -21.33
N TYR A 201 -2.68 10.65 -21.54
CA TYR A 201 -2.73 9.70 -22.66
C TYR A 201 -2.82 8.22 -22.24
N ALA A 202 -2.48 7.90 -20.99
CA ALA A 202 -2.44 6.54 -20.48
C ALA A 202 -2.53 6.51 -18.95
N PHE A 203 -2.90 5.38 -18.38
CA PHE A 203 -2.57 5.09 -16.99
C PHE A 203 -1.10 4.69 -16.89
N GLN A 204 -0.36 5.29 -15.96
CA GLN A 204 0.95 4.79 -15.53
C GLN A 204 0.76 3.90 -14.32
N ILE A 205 1.32 2.69 -14.36
CA ILE A 205 1.13 1.70 -13.32
C ILE A 205 2.49 1.37 -12.70
N PHE A 206 2.58 1.52 -11.39
CA PHE A 206 3.77 1.22 -10.60
C PHE A 206 3.45 0.16 -9.56
N VAL A 207 4.39 -0.75 -9.34
CA VAL A 207 4.32 -1.76 -8.28
C VAL A 207 5.56 -1.61 -7.42
N ASN A 208 5.38 -1.44 -6.12
CA ASN A 208 6.46 -1.20 -5.14
C ASN A 208 7.39 -0.03 -5.54
N GLY A 209 6.81 1.03 -6.12
CA GLY A 209 7.54 2.23 -6.57
C GLY A 209 8.23 2.10 -7.93
N GLU A 210 8.31 0.91 -8.51
CA GLU A 210 8.89 0.70 -9.84
C GLU A 210 7.82 0.73 -10.93
N ARG A 211 8.12 1.38 -12.06
CA ARG A 211 7.18 1.45 -13.19
C ARG A 211 7.02 0.07 -13.80
N PHE A 212 5.81 -0.48 -13.73
CA PHE A 212 5.48 -1.79 -14.28
C PHE A 212 5.08 -1.71 -15.76
N CYS A 213 4.05 -0.91 -16.07
CA CYS A 213 3.58 -0.72 -17.45
C CYS A 213 2.81 0.60 -17.60
N SER A 214 2.43 0.91 -18.84
CA SER A 214 1.47 1.96 -19.16
C SER A 214 0.32 1.34 -19.93
N PHE A 215 -0.92 1.78 -19.69
CA PHE A 215 -2.11 1.35 -20.44
C PHE A 215 -2.73 2.55 -21.13
N ALA A 216 -2.68 2.60 -22.47
CA ALA A 216 -3.23 3.71 -23.23
C ALA A 216 -4.75 3.83 -23.03
N HIS A 217 -5.23 5.07 -22.90
CA HIS A 217 -6.67 5.29 -22.69
C HIS A 217 -7.47 4.80 -23.88
N ARG A 218 -8.44 3.91 -23.61
CA ARG A 218 -9.39 3.41 -24.63
C ARG A 218 -10.73 4.15 -24.61
N SER A 219 -10.93 5.02 -23.62
CA SER A 219 -12.11 5.84 -23.39
C SER A 219 -11.71 7.19 -22.80
N ASP A 220 -12.66 8.11 -22.61
CA ASP A 220 -12.41 9.39 -21.95
C ASP A 220 -11.83 9.18 -20.54
N PRO A 221 -10.66 9.76 -20.21
CA PRO A 221 -10.04 9.59 -18.89
C PRO A 221 -10.67 10.45 -17.78
N HIS A 222 -11.64 11.31 -18.07
CA HIS A 222 -12.20 12.26 -17.09
C HIS A 222 -13.44 11.75 -16.35
N ASP A 223 -14.09 10.69 -16.83
CA ASP A 223 -15.38 10.22 -16.29
C ASP A 223 -15.28 8.95 -15.43
N ILE A 224 -14.08 8.65 -14.92
CA ILE A 224 -13.84 7.54 -14.00
C ILE A 224 -14.37 7.90 -12.61
N THR A 225 -15.32 7.13 -12.11
CA THR A 225 -16.03 7.41 -10.85
C THR A 225 -16.20 6.20 -9.95
N GLY A 226 -15.76 5.00 -10.35
CA GLY A 226 -15.89 3.80 -9.55
C GLY A 226 -14.56 3.06 -9.39
N LEU A 227 -14.42 2.36 -8.27
CA LEU A 227 -13.33 1.45 -7.97
C LEU A 227 -13.95 0.13 -7.52
N GLN A 228 -13.54 -0.98 -8.15
CA GLN A 228 -13.83 -2.33 -7.65
C GLN A 228 -12.52 -3.10 -7.47
N ILE A 229 -12.40 -3.83 -6.38
CA ILE A 229 -11.25 -4.71 -6.10
C ILE A 229 -11.79 -6.07 -5.68
N GLN A 230 -11.38 -7.13 -6.36
CA GLN A 230 -11.94 -8.47 -6.19
C GLN A 230 -10.87 -9.56 -6.35
N GLY A 231 -11.21 -10.77 -5.93
CA GLY A 231 -10.35 -11.96 -6.03
C GLY A 231 -9.49 -12.17 -4.78
N ASP A 232 -8.40 -12.92 -4.96
CA ASP A 232 -7.67 -13.57 -3.87
C ASP A 232 -6.61 -12.63 -3.24
N LEU A 233 -7.06 -11.58 -2.55
CA LEU A 233 -6.19 -10.66 -1.81
C LEU A 233 -6.83 -10.16 -0.50
N GLU A 234 -5.99 -9.76 0.43
CA GLU A 234 -6.34 -8.94 1.57
C GLU A 234 -6.00 -7.48 1.27
N LEU A 235 -6.96 -6.58 1.48
CA LEU A 235 -6.84 -5.16 1.22
C LEU A 235 -6.64 -4.41 2.54
N THR A 236 -5.54 -3.64 2.65
CA THR A 236 -5.15 -2.97 3.89
C THR A 236 -5.14 -1.45 3.78
N GLY A 237 -5.19 -0.90 2.56
CA GLY A 237 -5.28 0.55 2.36
C GLY A 237 -5.66 0.96 0.95
N ILE A 238 -6.43 2.04 0.86
CA ILE A 238 -6.76 2.74 -0.38
C ILE A 238 -6.59 4.23 -0.13
N GLN A 239 -5.89 4.91 -1.03
CA GLN A 239 -5.78 6.37 -1.03
C GLN A 239 -5.91 6.91 -2.45
N ILE A 240 -6.53 8.07 -2.59
CA ILE A 240 -6.61 8.80 -3.85
C ILE A 240 -6.10 10.21 -3.59
N HIS A 241 -5.14 10.64 -4.42
CA HIS A 241 -4.51 11.95 -4.39
C HIS A 241 -4.65 12.65 -5.74
#